data_AF-A0A7K1RHA2-F1
#
_entry.id   AF-A0A7K1RHA2-F1
#
_cell.length_a   1.000
_cell.length_b   1.000
_cell.length_c   1.000
_cell.angle_alpha   90.00
_cell.angle_beta   90.00
_cell.angle_gamma   90.00
#
_symmetry.space_group_name_H-M   'P 1'
#
loop_
_entity.id
_entity.type
_entity.pdbx_description
1 polymer ?
#
loop_
_entity_poly.entity_id
_entity_poly.type
_entity_poly.pdbx_seq_one_letter_code
_entity_poly.pdbx_strand_id
1 'polypeptide(L)'
;MAKGTIKGEKIDIEAALPRLRQMMEDTNDPEFMCMIWSVHAIQDRVFRNSARYLNFPKQAATSDFLSKWRAHKWDLESLVTLYLNTPKVTKPFWQRRPINTREFDTVATLVNLLLAAQDFEGRERIDHTNIMLEMHRISHRQFAWQRGFARPVDVYRALYIYGQGECANFFQDAYGVSIMDFFTVAFAHRGYLAQGPWSKRVPNIDILGVSQNAIVKSLALLSSDIWEMRRESMKLLNKFEKSLGIKLPVIYQPSYLRVRPIIRLGQASGDLYIAPFPELIIFRATVGLYYDLQPGGTTVTNDAAARFEEYGRKVLKAYCSAFDPMPAVQYVFKKNNVDTPDILLKKDGVIVAVFECKASKLSFEAQYGDDPVEDAKTGYSQIAKAIFQLWRFFSHVRRGLVKLDGEVATDAPAIVLTMDAWTQMSHELRTRLVADAEKMVEEKEPEITVEDKRDPVFCPIQELEHMLATSTEDQLLTAFKAAIEPEYTGWSIREVRKCAAPAIDEDKKFPFSLQEFLPWWNDLKRQKANEG
;
A
#
# COMPACT_ATOMS: atom_id res chain seq x y z
N MET A 1 14.03 19.33 18.70
CA MET A 1 14.58 20.59 18.14
C MET A 1 14.87 20.39 16.67
N ALA A 2 13.96 20.79 15.78
CA ALA A 2 14.20 20.78 14.34
C ALA A 2 15.39 21.71 14.02
N LYS A 3 16.48 21.15 13.49
CA LYS A 3 17.61 21.95 12.98
C LYS A 3 17.12 22.61 11.70
N GLY A 4 16.71 23.87 11.78
CA GLY A 4 16.13 24.57 10.64
C GLY A 4 17.17 24.85 9.59
N THR A 5 16.92 24.35 8.37
CA THR A 5 17.72 24.59 7.16
C THR A 5 19.20 24.18 7.33
N ILE A 6 19.97 24.18 6.24
CA ILE A 6 21.44 24.03 6.35
C ILE A 6 22.04 25.20 7.16
N LYS A 7 21.34 26.34 7.23
CA LYS A 7 21.79 27.59 7.85
C LYS A 7 21.49 27.70 9.35
N GLY A 8 20.85 26.71 9.97
CA GLY A 8 20.68 26.65 11.43
C GLY A 8 19.66 27.64 12.02
N GLU A 9 18.72 28.15 11.23
CA GLU A 9 17.62 28.99 11.73
C GLU A 9 16.77 28.21 12.76
N LYS A 10 16.41 28.85 13.87
CA LYS A 10 15.42 28.29 14.79
C LYS A 10 14.03 28.40 14.14
N ILE A 11 13.34 27.27 14.03
CA ILE A 11 11.94 27.25 13.57
C ILE A 11 11.04 27.40 14.79
N ASP A 12 10.19 28.42 14.76
CA ASP A 12 9.03 28.49 15.64
C ASP A 12 7.99 27.47 15.15
N ILE A 13 7.74 26.47 15.98
CA ILE A 13 6.87 25.33 15.66
C ILE A 13 5.40 25.75 15.53
N GLU A 14 4.95 26.77 16.27
CA GLU A 14 3.55 27.23 16.23
C GLU A 14 3.28 27.98 14.93
N ALA A 15 4.27 28.74 14.46
CA ALA A 15 4.24 29.46 13.19
C ALA A 15 4.63 28.59 11.98
N ALA A 16 5.01 27.32 12.16
CA ALA A 16 5.58 26.50 11.10
C ALA A 16 4.59 26.24 9.94
N LEU A 17 3.37 25.80 10.24
CA LEU A 17 2.35 25.54 9.22
C LEU A 17 1.87 26.81 8.52
N PRO A 18 1.55 27.92 9.23
CA PRO A 18 1.27 29.21 8.58
C PRO A 18 2.40 29.68 7.65
N ARG A 19 3.66 29.62 8.10
CA ARG A 19 4.83 29.99 7.28
C ARG A 19 4.97 29.09 6.06
N LEU A 20 4.76 27.79 6.22
CA LEU A 20 4.80 26.82 5.12
C LEU A 20 3.75 27.14 4.05
N ARG A 21 2.49 27.40 4.47
CA ARG A 21 1.41 27.79 3.54
C ARG A 21 1.71 29.09 2.83
N GLN A 22 2.19 30.11 3.55
CA GLN A 22 2.59 31.38 2.96
C GLN A 22 3.65 31.21 1.85
N MET A 23 4.65 30.34 2.06
CA MET A 23 5.66 30.02 1.04
C MET A 23 5.04 29.34 -0.20
N MET A 24 4.01 28.52 -0.01
CA MET A 24 3.33 27.78 -1.10
C MET A 24 2.34 28.63 -1.89
N GLU A 25 1.70 29.60 -1.25
CA GLU A 25 0.69 30.51 -1.83
C GLU A 25 1.23 31.30 -3.03
N ASP A 26 2.45 31.82 -2.92
CA ASP A 26 3.08 32.70 -3.91
C ASP A 26 3.83 31.95 -5.02
N THR A 27 4.09 30.65 -4.83
CA THR A 27 4.95 29.85 -5.70
C THR A 27 4.17 29.27 -6.87
N ASN A 28 4.73 29.27 -8.08
CA ASN A 28 4.08 28.74 -9.28
C ASN A 28 4.04 27.21 -9.31
N ASP A 29 2.93 26.63 -9.78
CA ASP A 29 2.72 25.17 -9.72
C ASP A 29 3.73 24.38 -10.57
N PRO A 30 4.05 24.75 -11.83
CA PRO A 30 5.01 24.00 -12.64
C PRO A 30 6.41 23.91 -12.05
N GLU A 31 6.86 25.01 -11.44
CA GLU A 31 8.17 25.12 -10.82
C GLU A 31 8.24 24.29 -9.52
N PHE A 32 7.19 24.35 -8.70
CA PHE A 32 7.11 23.55 -7.48
C PHE A 32 7.15 22.04 -7.78
N MET A 33 6.34 21.58 -8.75
CA MET A 33 6.32 20.16 -9.11
C MET A 33 7.66 19.70 -9.73
N CYS A 34 8.31 20.58 -10.51
CA CYS A 34 9.65 20.31 -11.05
C CYS A 34 10.69 20.17 -9.92
N MET A 35 10.63 21.02 -8.89
CA MET A 35 11.50 20.93 -7.71
C MET A 35 11.32 19.60 -6.99
N ILE A 36 10.06 19.20 -6.70
CA ILE A 36 9.76 17.93 -6.03
C ILE A 36 10.26 16.74 -6.84
N TRP A 37 9.96 16.71 -8.15
CA TRP A 37 10.47 15.68 -9.06
C TRP A 37 11.99 15.61 -9.06
N SER A 38 12.66 16.76 -9.07
CA SER A 38 14.13 16.83 -9.15
C SER A 38 14.79 16.24 -7.90
N VAL A 39 14.30 16.61 -6.71
CA VAL A 39 14.80 16.05 -5.43
C VAL A 39 14.62 14.54 -5.40
N HIS A 40 13.42 14.08 -5.75
CA HIS A 40 13.09 12.66 -5.81
C HIS A 40 14.05 11.92 -6.76
N ALA A 41 14.23 12.42 -7.99
CA ALA A 41 15.10 11.83 -8.99
C ALA A 41 16.59 11.80 -8.57
N ILE A 42 17.10 12.87 -7.94
CA ILE A 42 18.48 12.96 -7.45
C ILE A 42 18.73 11.93 -6.34
N GLN A 43 17.75 11.73 -5.46
CA GLN A 43 17.87 10.84 -4.30
C GLN A 43 17.62 9.35 -4.65
N ASP A 44 16.96 9.07 -5.77
CA ASP A 44 16.68 7.71 -6.25
C ASP A 44 17.61 7.23 -7.39
N ARG A 45 18.74 7.92 -7.59
CA ARG A 45 19.80 7.58 -8.56
C ARG A 45 19.41 7.71 -10.04
N VAL A 46 18.36 8.44 -10.39
CA VAL A 46 18.09 8.87 -11.78
C VAL A 46 18.79 10.22 -12.01
N PHE A 47 20.12 10.19 -12.00
CA PHE A 47 20.95 11.39 -11.89
C PHE A 47 21.10 12.18 -13.19
N ARG A 48 21.12 11.49 -14.35
CA ARG A 48 21.65 12.08 -15.59
C ARG A 48 20.89 13.32 -16.08
N ASN A 49 19.59 13.41 -15.80
CA ASN A 49 18.74 14.49 -16.31
C ASN A 49 18.25 15.48 -15.23
N SER A 50 18.41 15.17 -13.94
CA SER A 50 17.82 15.95 -12.84
C SER A 50 18.69 17.12 -12.41
N ALA A 51 20.02 17.02 -12.58
CA ALA A 51 20.96 18.05 -12.11
C ALA A 51 20.85 19.42 -12.80
N ARG A 52 20.16 19.51 -13.96
CA ARG A 52 19.89 20.78 -14.64
C ARG A 52 18.70 21.56 -14.07
N TYR A 53 17.89 20.92 -13.23
CA TYR A 53 16.64 21.49 -12.71
C TYR A 53 16.74 21.95 -11.25
N LEU A 54 17.77 21.50 -10.53
CA LEU A 54 17.99 21.80 -9.12
C LEU A 54 19.50 21.98 -8.86
N ASN A 55 19.86 23.04 -8.16
CA ASN A 55 21.16 23.24 -7.54
C ASN A 55 21.16 22.52 -6.19
N PHE A 56 22.08 21.57 -6.00
CA PHE A 56 22.15 20.76 -4.79
C PHE A 56 23.59 20.46 -4.40
N PRO A 57 23.86 20.31 -3.08
CA PRO A 57 25.15 19.82 -2.62
C PRO A 57 25.31 18.34 -3.00
N LYS A 58 26.51 17.90 -3.39
CA LYS A 58 26.76 16.51 -3.83
C LYS A 58 26.28 15.46 -2.81
N GLN A 59 26.32 15.79 -1.52
CA GLN A 59 25.88 14.95 -0.41
C GLN A 59 24.36 14.67 -0.43
N ALA A 60 23.56 15.51 -1.08
CA ALA A 60 22.13 15.31 -1.25
C ALA A 60 21.78 14.28 -2.33
N ALA A 61 22.71 13.95 -3.23
CA ALA A 61 22.58 12.85 -4.18
C ALA A 61 22.90 11.51 -3.51
N THR A 62 22.02 11.10 -2.60
CA THR A 62 22.20 9.88 -1.81
C THR A 62 20.93 9.04 -1.74
N SER A 63 21.12 7.74 -1.86
CA SER A 63 20.09 6.74 -1.58
C SER A 63 20.09 6.27 -0.13
N ASP A 64 21.00 6.77 0.70
CA ASP A 64 21.06 6.43 2.12
C ASP A 64 19.82 6.98 2.84
N PHE A 65 19.08 6.07 3.45
CA PHE A 65 17.86 6.33 4.17
C PHE A 65 18.09 7.18 5.42
N LEU A 66 19.23 7.02 6.10
CA LEU A 66 19.55 7.73 7.35
C LEU A 66 20.29 9.05 7.13
N SER A 67 20.53 9.42 5.86
CA SER A 67 21.23 10.65 5.56
C SER A 67 20.42 11.87 6.01
N LYS A 68 21.08 12.79 6.71
CA LYS A 68 20.50 14.11 7.05
C LYS A 68 20.11 14.96 5.83
N TRP A 69 20.59 14.57 4.65
CA TRP A 69 20.27 15.23 3.37
C TRP A 69 19.07 14.59 2.67
N ARG A 70 18.52 13.48 3.20
CA ARG A 70 17.39 12.78 2.60
C ARG A 70 16.11 13.58 2.83
N ALA A 71 15.35 13.82 1.76
CA ALA A 71 13.96 14.22 1.87
C ALA A 71 13.12 12.97 1.61
N HIS A 72 12.47 12.44 2.65
CA HIS A 72 11.75 11.19 2.48
C HIS A 72 10.55 11.36 1.55
N LYS A 73 10.26 10.33 0.75
CA LYS A 73 9.22 10.39 -0.29
C LYS A 73 7.83 10.70 0.29
N TRP A 74 7.52 10.18 1.47
CA TRP A 74 6.26 10.49 2.16
C TRP A 74 6.17 11.94 2.64
N ASP A 75 7.29 12.59 2.98
CA ASP A 75 7.31 14.01 3.32
C ASP A 75 7.14 14.87 2.07
N LEU A 76 7.80 14.49 0.98
CA LEU A 76 7.61 15.14 -0.33
C LEU A 76 6.16 14.99 -0.82
N GLU A 77 5.55 13.82 -0.65
CA GLU A 77 4.13 13.59 -0.99
C GLU A 77 3.20 14.45 -0.13
N SER A 78 3.46 14.55 1.19
CA SER A 78 2.72 15.46 2.08
C SER A 78 2.89 16.92 1.68
N LEU A 79 4.08 17.36 1.25
CA LEU A 79 4.31 18.70 0.75
C LEU A 79 3.50 18.98 -0.53
N VAL A 80 3.46 18.04 -1.49
CA VAL A 80 2.63 18.21 -2.69
C VAL A 80 1.15 18.27 -2.34
N THR A 81 0.69 17.41 -1.43
CA THR A 81 -0.69 17.39 -0.97
C THR A 81 -1.08 18.72 -0.33
N LEU A 82 -0.28 19.21 0.62
CA LEU A 82 -0.48 20.51 1.24
C LEU A 82 -0.45 21.64 0.21
N TYR A 83 0.46 21.59 -0.75
CA TYR A 83 0.59 22.59 -1.80
C TYR A 83 -0.64 22.67 -2.72
N LEU A 84 -1.20 21.51 -3.12
CA LEU A 84 -2.44 21.44 -3.89
C LEU A 84 -3.64 21.95 -3.08
N ASN A 85 -3.63 21.74 -1.77
CA ASN A 85 -4.68 22.18 -0.86
C ASN A 85 -4.53 23.64 -0.38
N THR A 86 -3.37 24.27 -0.57
CA THR A 86 -3.11 25.66 -0.13
C THR A 86 -3.55 26.65 -1.22
N PRO A 87 -4.58 27.49 -1.00
CA PRO A 87 -5.06 28.43 -2.01
C PRO A 87 -3.96 29.32 -2.59
N LYS A 88 -4.06 29.70 -3.86
CA LYS A 88 -3.12 30.65 -4.46
C LYS A 88 -3.55 32.08 -4.17
N VAL A 89 -2.59 32.95 -3.88
CA VAL A 89 -2.91 34.37 -3.67
C VAL A 89 -3.26 35.05 -5.00
N THR A 90 -4.20 35.98 -4.92
CA THR A 90 -4.57 36.87 -6.03
C THR A 90 -3.77 38.17 -6.05
N LYS A 91 -2.71 38.26 -5.22
CA LYS A 91 -1.86 39.45 -5.12
C LYS A 91 -1.20 39.77 -6.48
N PRO A 92 -0.96 41.05 -6.78
CA PRO A 92 -0.18 41.44 -7.95
C PRO A 92 1.23 40.85 -7.92
N PHE A 93 1.81 40.56 -9.10
CA PHE A 93 3.06 39.78 -9.20
C PHE A 93 4.23 40.40 -8.43
N TRP A 94 4.30 41.74 -8.32
CA TRP A 94 5.37 42.45 -7.60
C TRP A 94 5.28 42.34 -6.07
N GLN A 95 4.13 41.92 -5.53
CA GLN A 95 3.95 41.66 -4.09
C GLN A 95 4.15 40.19 -3.73
N ARG A 96 4.25 39.31 -4.73
CA ARG A 96 4.47 37.88 -4.51
C ARG A 96 5.92 37.65 -4.12
N ARG A 97 6.15 36.73 -3.19
CA ARG A 97 7.47 36.29 -2.76
C ARG A 97 7.60 34.78 -3.00
N PRO A 98 7.68 34.34 -4.28
CA PRO A 98 7.82 32.92 -4.58
C PRO A 98 9.12 32.39 -3.99
N ILE A 99 9.11 31.13 -3.56
CA ILE A 99 10.34 30.46 -3.12
C ILE A 99 11.26 30.19 -4.30
N ASN A 100 12.57 30.10 -4.05
CA ASN A 100 13.50 29.68 -5.08
C ASN A 100 13.44 28.15 -5.26
N THR A 101 12.66 27.69 -6.23
CA THR A 101 12.43 26.27 -6.54
C THR A 101 13.63 25.57 -7.19
N ARG A 102 14.70 26.32 -7.51
CA ARG A 102 15.95 25.76 -8.05
C ARG A 102 16.98 25.42 -6.98
N GLU A 103 16.74 25.71 -5.71
CA GLU A 103 17.71 25.46 -4.64
C GLU A 103 17.27 24.31 -3.73
N PHE A 104 18.19 23.37 -3.47
CA PHE A 104 17.95 22.28 -2.53
C PHE A 104 17.64 22.79 -1.10
N ASP A 105 18.24 23.90 -0.69
CA ASP A 105 17.98 24.55 0.60
C ASP A 105 16.50 24.89 0.81
N THR A 106 15.80 25.26 -0.27
CA THR A 106 14.37 25.51 -0.25
C THR A 106 13.61 24.26 0.15
N VAL A 107 13.95 23.11 -0.45
CA VAL A 107 13.32 21.82 -0.13
C VAL A 107 13.59 21.43 1.31
N ALA A 108 14.84 21.55 1.76
CA ALA A 108 15.20 21.29 3.15
C ALA A 108 14.43 22.19 4.11
N THR A 109 14.20 23.46 3.76
CA THR A 109 13.37 24.38 4.54
C THR A 109 11.92 23.92 4.62
N LEU A 110 11.32 23.54 3.49
CA LEU A 110 9.94 23.06 3.43
C LEU A 110 9.74 21.78 4.26
N VAL A 111 10.65 20.81 4.14
CA VAL A 111 10.59 19.56 4.92
C VAL A 111 10.73 19.85 6.41
N ASN A 112 11.67 20.70 6.82
CA ASN A 112 11.83 21.03 8.23
C ASN A 112 10.61 21.78 8.81
N LEU A 113 9.98 22.66 8.03
CA LEU A 113 8.73 23.32 8.43
C LEU A 113 7.56 22.32 8.53
N LEU A 114 7.49 21.34 7.61
CA LEU A 114 6.50 20.27 7.69
C LEU A 114 6.67 19.43 8.96
N LEU A 115 7.91 19.04 9.28
CA LEU A 115 8.21 18.27 10.50
C LEU A 115 7.92 19.08 11.77
N ALA A 116 8.24 20.38 11.78
CA ALA A 116 7.90 21.27 12.89
C ALA A 116 6.38 21.44 13.06
N ALA A 117 5.63 21.49 11.96
CA ALA A 117 4.17 21.50 11.99
C ALA A 117 3.59 20.19 12.54
N GLN A 118 4.16 19.05 12.14
CA GLN A 118 3.81 17.73 12.68
C GLN A 118 4.09 17.66 14.19
N ASP A 119 5.25 18.13 14.64
CA ASP A 119 5.60 18.18 16.07
C ASP A 119 4.59 19.01 16.87
N PHE A 120 4.11 20.12 16.30
CA PHE A 120 3.10 20.97 16.92
C PHE A 120 1.72 20.29 16.98
N GLU A 121 1.23 19.76 15.84
CA GLU A 121 -0.07 19.05 15.77
C GLU A 121 -0.08 17.77 16.65
N GLY A 122 1.07 17.15 16.88
CA GLY A 122 1.20 15.94 17.69
C GLY A 122 1.07 16.17 19.20
N ARG A 123 1.33 17.39 19.72
CA ARG A 123 1.38 17.67 21.17
C ARG A 123 0.09 17.36 21.93
N GLU A 124 -1.04 17.63 21.30
CA GLU A 124 -2.36 17.43 21.91
C GLU A 124 -3.00 16.11 21.47
N ARG A 125 -2.47 15.48 20.41
CA ARG A 125 -3.03 14.27 19.80
C ARG A 125 -2.37 12.98 20.30
N ILE A 126 -1.11 13.02 20.72
CA ILE A 126 -0.31 11.83 21.03
C ILE A 126 0.07 11.83 22.51
N ASP A 127 -0.28 10.77 23.21
CA ASP A 127 0.13 10.50 24.58
C ASP A 127 0.51 9.02 24.78
N HIS A 128 0.81 8.65 26.02
CA HIS A 128 1.21 7.29 26.38
C HIS A 128 0.11 6.24 26.19
N THR A 129 -1.15 6.65 26.03
CA THR A 129 -2.30 5.74 25.86
C THR A 129 -2.58 5.41 24.40
N ASN A 130 -2.11 6.23 23.45
CA ASN A 130 -2.42 6.07 22.02
C ASN A 130 -1.17 6.02 21.11
N ILE A 131 0.03 5.97 21.67
CA ILE A 131 1.29 5.94 20.92
C ILE A 131 1.36 4.82 19.88
N MET A 132 0.82 3.63 20.19
CA MET A 132 0.83 2.48 19.27
C MET A 132 -0.17 2.66 18.12
N LEU A 133 -1.29 3.36 18.36
CA LEU A 133 -2.21 3.76 17.29
C LEU A 133 -1.56 4.78 16.37
N GLU A 134 -0.76 5.71 16.91
CA GLU A 134 0.01 6.64 16.07
C GLU A 134 1.08 5.91 15.25
N MET A 135 1.78 4.93 15.83
CA MET A 135 2.73 4.08 15.11
C MET A 135 2.07 3.32 13.95
N HIS A 136 0.82 2.89 14.11
CA HIS A 136 0.01 2.30 13.04
C HIS A 136 -0.22 3.29 11.88
N ARG A 137 -0.64 4.54 12.16
CA ARG A 137 -0.84 5.58 11.12
C ARG A 137 0.47 5.91 10.39
N ILE A 138 1.56 6.05 11.14
CA ILE A 138 2.91 6.29 10.59
C ILE A 138 3.31 5.13 9.66
N SER A 139 3.05 3.89 10.07
CA SER A 139 3.35 2.69 9.26
C SER A 139 2.63 2.72 7.91
N HIS A 140 1.34 3.08 7.89
CA HIS A 140 0.57 3.23 6.65
C HIS A 140 1.08 4.36 5.75
N ARG A 141 1.58 5.46 6.33
CA ARG A 141 2.19 6.56 5.58
C ARG A 141 3.53 6.18 4.96
N GLN A 142 4.41 5.49 5.70
CA GLN A 142 5.82 5.34 5.33
C GLN A 142 6.16 4.01 4.64
N PHE A 143 5.63 2.88 5.09
CA PHE A 143 6.19 1.58 4.70
C PHE A 143 5.97 1.22 3.23
N ALA A 144 4.87 1.69 2.63
CA ALA A 144 4.65 1.49 1.20
C ALA A 144 5.75 2.16 0.35
N TRP A 145 6.20 3.35 0.75
CA TRP A 145 7.32 4.05 0.10
C TRP A 145 8.66 3.35 0.30
N GLN A 146 8.88 2.75 1.47
CA GLN A 146 10.11 2.00 1.77
C GLN A 146 10.18 0.68 0.98
N ARG A 147 9.05 -0.02 0.82
CA ARG A 147 8.96 -1.25 0.03
C ARG A 147 9.00 -0.99 -1.48
N GLY A 148 8.43 0.13 -1.92
CA GLY A 148 8.22 0.46 -3.32
C GLY A 148 6.96 -0.18 -3.91
N PHE A 149 6.54 0.31 -5.07
CA PHE A 149 5.26 -0.04 -5.72
C PHE A 149 5.40 -0.90 -6.98
N ALA A 150 6.62 -1.11 -7.47
CA ALA A 150 6.88 -1.74 -8.77
C ALA A 150 7.64 -3.07 -8.64
N ARG A 151 7.49 -3.78 -7.51
CA ARG A 151 8.09 -5.11 -7.35
C ARG A 151 7.31 -6.10 -8.24
N PRO A 152 7.98 -7.02 -8.96
CA PRO A 152 7.30 -7.97 -9.83
C PRO A 152 6.20 -8.78 -9.14
N VAL A 153 6.42 -9.15 -7.88
CA VAL A 153 5.43 -9.87 -7.06
C VAL A 153 4.15 -9.06 -6.81
N ASP A 154 4.26 -7.75 -6.53
CA ASP A 154 3.10 -6.89 -6.29
C ASP A 154 2.29 -6.68 -7.59
N VAL A 155 3.00 -6.51 -8.70
CA VAL A 155 2.38 -6.37 -10.03
C VAL A 155 1.65 -7.65 -10.39
N TYR A 156 2.32 -8.81 -10.27
CA TYR A 156 1.72 -10.09 -10.62
C TYR A 156 0.48 -10.36 -9.76
N ARG A 157 0.57 -10.16 -8.44
CA ARG A 157 -0.57 -10.32 -7.53
C ARG A 157 -1.75 -9.43 -7.94
N ALA A 158 -1.51 -8.15 -8.23
CA ALA A 158 -2.58 -7.24 -8.63
C ALA A 158 -3.25 -7.67 -9.95
N LEU A 159 -2.46 -8.08 -10.94
CA LEU A 159 -2.97 -8.57 -12.23
C LEU A 159 -3.69 -9.91 -12.10
N TYR A 160 -3.21 -10.80 -11.23
CA TYR A 160 -3.85 -12.08 -10.96
C TYR A 160 -5.22 -11.90 -10.30
N ILE A 161 -5.31 -11.04 -9.28
CA ILE A 161 -6.55 -10.84 -8.53
C ILE A 161 -7.56 -10.04 -9.34
N TYR A 162 -7.13 -8.93 -9.94
CA TYR A 162 -8.06 -7.97 -10.56
C TYR A 162 -8.12 -8.06 -12.08
N GLY A 163 -7.06 -8.51 -12.73
CA GLY A 163 -6.89 -8.45 -14.18
C GLY A 163 -7.66 -9.49 -14.98
N GLN A 164 -8.57 -10.23 -14.36
CA GLN A 164 -9.35 -11.31 -14.96
C GLN A 164 -10.77 -11.36 -14.36
N GLY A 165 -11.65 -12.16 -14.99
CA GLY A 165 -13.02 -12.41 -14.52
C GLY A 165 -13.90 -11.18 -14.35
N GLU A 166 -14.78 -11.22 -13.36
CA GLU A 166 -15.77 -10.16 -13.10
C GLU A 166 -15.11 -8.81 -12.77
N CYS A 167 -13.96 -8.82 -12.08
CA CYS A 167 -13.17 -7.62 -11.87
C CYS A 167 -12.72 -6.96 -13.18
N ALA A 168 -12.16 -7.74 -14.11
CA ALA A 168 -11.73 -7.22 -15.40
C ALA A 168 -12.90 -6.76 -16.27
N ASN A 169 -13.99 -7.52 -16.29
CA ASN A 169 -15.21 -7.16 -17.03
C ASN A 169 -15.78 -5.84 -16.53
N PHE A 170 -15.97 -5.70 -15.21
CA PHE A 170 -16.48 -4.47 -14.60
C PHE A 170 -15.60 -3.25 -14.92
N PHE A 171 -14.28 -3.39 -14.80
CA PHE A 171 -13.36 -2.30 -15.11
C PHE A 171 -13.43 -1.91 -16.61
N GLN A 172 -13.47 -2.90 -17.50
CA GLN A 172 -13.60 -2.68 -18.93
C GLN A 172 -14.91 -1.98 -19.29
N ASP A 173 -16.02 -2.33 -18.64
CA ASP A 173 -17.32 -1.71 -18.86
C ASP A 173 -17.36 -0.27 -18.31
N ALA A 174 -16.80 -0.05 -17.12
CA ALA A 174 -16.79 1.25 -16.46
C ALA A 174 -15.90 2.29 -17.17
N TYR A 175 -14.75 1.86 -17.69
CA TYR A 175 -13.73 2.77 -18.23
C TYR A 175 -13.46 2.58 -19.72
N GLY A 176 -14.00 1.54 -20.33
CA GLY A 176 -13.83 1.24 -21.74
C GLY A 176 -12.41 0.87 -22.16
N VAL A 177 -11.57 0.42 -21.22
CA VAL A 177 -10.20 -0.04 -21.42
C VAL A 177 -9.90 -1.22 -20.50
N SER A 178 -9.11 -2.18 -20.97
CA SER A 178 -8.81 -3.38 -20.18
C SER A 178 -7.80 -3.05 -19.09
N ILE A 179 -7.76 -3.84 -18.01
CA ILE A 179 -6.76 -3.67 -16.95
C ILE A 179 -5.34 -3.87 -17.51
N MET A 180 -5.14 -4.78 -18.46
CA MET A 180 -3.84 -5.03 -19.08
C MET A 180 -3.36 -3.87 -19.94
N ASP A 181 -4.25 -3.29 -20.74
CA ASP A 181 -3.93 -2.08 -21.51
C ASP A 181 -3.64 -0.90 -20.57
N PHE A 182 -4.48 -0.72 -19.54
CA PHE A 182 -4.29 0.32 -18.54
C PHE A 182 -2.94 0.20 -17.84
N PHE A 183 -2.57 -1.00 -17.39
CA PHE A 183 -1.27 -1.27 -16.78
C PHE A 183 -0.13 -1.02 -17.77
N THR A 184 -0.26 -1.45 -19.02
CA THR A 184 0.77 -1.26 -20.05
C THR A 184 1.03 0.23 -20.32
N VAL A 185 -0.03 1.03 -20.43
CA VAL A 185 0.09 2.49 -20.58
C VAL A 185 0.73 3.12 -19.34
N ALA A 186 0.32 2.69 -18.15
CA ALA A 186 0.90 3.15 -16.88
C ALA A 186 2.40 2.82 -16.80
N PHE A 187 2.80 1.60 -17.18
CA PHE A 187 4.19 1.17 -17.21
C PHE A 187 5.04 2.03 -18.15
N ALA A 188 4.56 2.29 -19.36
CA ALA A 188 5.25 3.14 -20.33
C ALA A 188 5.43 4.58 -19.80
N HIS A 189 4.36 5.17 -19.23
CA HIS A 189 4.43 6.53 -18.66
C HIS A 189 5.34 6.59 -17.43
N ARG A 190 5.36 5.57 -16.57
CA ARG A 190 6.28 5.49 -15.44
C ARG A 190 7.74 5.52 -15.89
N GLY A 191 8.09 4.75 -16.91
CA GLY A 191 9.45 4.74 -17.46
C GLY A 191 9.84 6.08 -18.10
N TYR A 192 8.92 6.67 -18.87
CA TYR A 192 9.17 7.92 -19.59
C TYR A 192 9.23 9.14 -18.68
N LEU A 193 8.26 9.32 -17.78
CA LEU A 193 8.21 10.46 -16.85
C LEU A 193 9.24 10.37 -15.71
N ALA A 194 9.86 9.22 -15.52
CA ALA A 194 11.06 9.12 -14.68
C ALA A 194 12.30 9.79 -15.30
N GLN A 195 12.32 10.06 -16.62
CA GLN A 195 13.47 10.65 -17.29
C GLN A 195 13.50 12.18 -17.24
N GLY A 196 12.35 12.84 -17.02
CA GLY A 196 12.29 14.29 -16.99
C GLY A 196 10.91 14.84 -16.60
N PRO A 197 10.86 16.04 -16.00
CA PRO A 197 9.64 16.76 -15.73
C PRO A 197 9.11 17.41 -17.01
N TRP A 198 7.80 17.68 -17.05
CA TRP A 198 7.14 18.44 -18.12
C TRP A 198 7.45 17.92 -19.53
N SER A 199 7.34 16.61 -19.69
CA SER A 199 7.57 15.93 -20.96
C SER A 199 6.29 15.89 -21.80
N LYS A 200 6.43 15.77 -23.13
CA LYS A 200 5.28 15.54 -24.01
C LYS A 200 4.65 14.17 -23.73
N ARG A 201 3.50 13.89 -24.35
CA ARG A 201 2.92 12.54 -24.33
C ARG A 201 3.96 11.51 -24.81
N VAL A 202 3.99 10.34 -24.17
CA VAL A 202 4.87 9.24 -24.54
C VAL A 202 4.61 8.85 -26.00
N PRO A 203 5.63 8.87 -26.87
CA PRO A 203 5.48 8.43 -28.26
C PRO A 203 5.44 6.90 -28.35
N ASN A 204 4.77 6.38 -29.38
CA ASN A 204 4.85 4.99 -29.83
C ASN A 204 4.53 3.90 -28.77
N ILE A 205 3.59 4.15 -27.85
CA ILE A 205 3.14 3.13 -26.88
C ILE A 205 2.48 1.94 -27.60
N ASP A 206 1.91 2.16 -28.78
CA ASP A 206 1.28 1.14 -29.63
C ASP A 206 2.20 -0.01 -30.01
N ILE A 207 3.53 0.18 -29.96
CA ILE A 207 4.53 -0.90 -30.11
C ILE A 207 4.35 -2.00 -29.04
N LEU A 208 3.77 -1.67 -27.88
CA LEU A 208 3.45 -2.63 -26.81
C LEU A 208 2.10 -3.34 -27.02
N GLY A 209 1.47 -3.18 -28.20
CA GLY A 209 0.21 -3.83 -28.55
C GLY A 209 -1.04 -3.10 -28.06
N VAL A 210 -0.92 -1.85 -27.58
CA VAL A 210 -2.05 -1.08 -27.03
C VAL A 210 -2.64 -0.15 -28.08
N SER A 211 -3.96 -0.17 -28.27
CA SER A 211 -4.64 0.73 -29.22
C SER A 211 -4.57 2.20 -28.80
N GLN A 212 -4.64 3.13 -29.76
CA GLN A 212 -4.63 4.55 -29.45
C GLN A 212 -5.83 4.98 -28.58
N ASN A 213 -6.99 4.36 -28.76
CA ASN A 213 -8.16 4.58 -27.92
C ASN A 213 -7.88 4.17 -26.46
N ALA A 214 -7.25 3.01 -26.24
CA ALA A 214 -6.86 2.55 -24.92
C ALA A 214 -5.85 3.51 -24.27
N ILE A 215 -4.83 3.99 -25.01
CA ILE A 215 -3.88 4.97 -24.46
C ILE A 215 -4.60 6.25 -24.00
N VAL A 216 -5.55 6.77 -24.78
CA VAL A 216 -6.32 7.97 -24.40
C VAL A 216 -7.13 7.74 -23.13
N LYS A 217 -7.88 6.63 -23.07
CA LYS A 217 -8.70 6.28 -21.89
C LYS A 217 -7.86 6.05 -20.64
N SER A 218 -6.75 5.31 -20.77
CA SER A 218 -5.82 5.08 -19.66
C SER A 218 -5.19 6.38 -19.17
N LEU A 219 -4.79 7.28 -20.07
CA LEU A 219 -4.22 8.57 -19.68
C LEU A 219 -5.23 9.46 -18.96
N ALA A 220 -6.52 9.39 -19.31
CA ALA A 220 -7.59 10.08 -18.58
C ALA A 220 -7.79 9.56 -17.14
N LEU A 221 -7.46 8.28 -16.88
CA LEU A 221 -7.45 7.70 -15.54
C LEU A 221 -6.20 8.05 -14.74
N LEU A 222 -5.05 8.20 -15.42
CA LEU A 222 -3.76 8.49 -14.77
C LEU A 222 -3.51 9.98 -14.55
N SER A 223 -4.13 10.86 -15.34
CA SER A 223 -3.75 12.26 -15.41
C SER A 223 -4.91 13.24 -15.21
N SER A 224 -4.57 14.45 -14.75
CA SER A 224 -5.51 15.56 -14.62
C SER A 224 -4.80 16.88 -14.86
N ASP A 225 -5.55 17.88 -15.35
CA ASP A 225 -5.05 19.25 -15.38
C ASP A 225 -4.77 19.74 -13.95
N ILE A 226 -3.75 20.59 -13.79
CA ILE A 226 -3.30 21.05 -12.49
C ILE A 226 -4.38 21.80 -11.69
N TRP A 227 -5.24 22.57 -12.35
CA TRP A 227 -6.34 23.29 -11.68
C TRP A 227 -7.42 22.33 -11.20
N GLU A 228 -7.75 21.33 -12.03
CA GLU A 228 -8.65 20.26 -11.64
C GLU A 228 -8.08 19.47 -10.46
N MET A 229 -6.78 19.14 -10.48
CA MET A 229 -6.14 18.43 -9.36
C MET A 229 -6.24 19.18 -8.04
N ARG A 230 -6.03 20.51 -8.04
CA ARG A 230 -6.16 21.32 -6.82
C ARG A 230 -7.58 21.28 -6.27
N ARG A 231 -8.58 21.42 -7.15
CA ARG A 231 -10.00 21.35 -6.77
C ARG A 231 -10.38 19.98 -6.23
N GLU A 232 -9.99 18.91 -6.91
CA GLU A 232 -10.34 17.54 -6.50
C GLU A 232 -9.55 17.09 -5.25
N SER A 233 -8.31 17.56 -5.07
CA SER A 233 -7.54 17.36 -3.84
C SER A 233 -8.24 17.98 -2.63
N MET A 234 -8.72 19.22 -2.75
CA MET A 234 -9.50 19.88 -1.69
C MET A 234 -10.83 19.18 -1.40
N LYS A 235 -11.54 18.73 -2.45
CA LYS A 235 -12.76 17.95 -2.26
C LYS A 235 -12.48 16.63 -1.53
N LEU A 236 -11.38 15.97 -1.86
CA LEU A 236 -10.97 14.72 -1.21
C LEU A 236 -10.65 14.94 0.28
N LEU A 237 -9.91 16.00 0.61
CA LEU A 237 -9.65 16.39 1.99
C LEU A 237 -10.95 16.66 2.74
N ASN A 238 -11.81 17.53 2.22
CA ASN A 238 -13.08 17.89 2.84
C ASN A 238 -14.00 16.67 3.04
N LYS A 239 -13.99 15.72 2.10
CA LYS A 239 -14.76 14.47 2.21
C LYS A 239 -14.34 13.69 3.46
N PHE A 240 -13.04 13.47 3.65
CA PHE A 240 -12.55 12.66 4.77
C PHE A 240 -12.62 13.39 6.11
N GLU A 241 -12.32 14.69 6.16
CA GLU A 241 -12.51 15.49 7.38
C GLU A 241 -13.99 15.50 7.81
N LYS A 242 -14.92 15.61 6.86
CA LYS A 242 -16.35 15.50 7.16
C LYS A 242 -16.75 14.10 7.64
N SER A 243 -16.18 13.05 7.05
CA SER A 243 -16.48 11.66 7.43
C SER A 243 -15.98 11.33 8.84
N LEU A 244 -14.80 11.84 9.21
CA LEU A 244 -14.18 11.60 10.51
C LEU A 244 -14.64 12.59 11.59
N GLY A 245 -15.27 13.70 11.20
CA GLY A 245 -15.69 14.75 12.13
C GLY A 245 -14.53 15.54 12.76
N ILE A 246 -13.31 15.41 12.21
CA ILE A 246 -12.08 16.05 12.69
C ILE A 246 -11.34 16.71 11.54
N LYS A 247 -10.48 17.68 11.88
CA LYS A 247 -9.48 18.19 10.95
C LYS A 247 -8.30 17.23 10.91
N LEU A 248 -7.85 16.86 9.72
CA LEU A 248 -6.73 15.94 9.57
C LEU A 248 -5.39 16.66 9.78
N PRO A 249 -4.46 16.07 10.55
CA PRO A 249 -3.08 16.55 10.60
C PRO A 249 -2.47 16.64 9.20
N VAL A 250 -1.60 17.62 8.98
CA VAL A 250 -1.05 17.94 7.65
C VAL A 250 -0.37 16.74 6.98
N ILE A 251 0.25 15.88 7.79
CA ILE A 251 0.96 14.69 7.32
C ILE A 251 0.03 13.52 6.94
N TYR A 252 -1.22 13.55 7.38
CA TYR A 252 -2.23 12.52 7.11
C TYR A 252 -3.28 12.97 6.10
N GLN A 253 -3.14 14.15 5.49
CA GLN A 253 -4.04 14.58 4.43
C GLN A 253 -3.98 13.62 3.22
N PRO A 254 -5.13 13.32 2.58
CA PRO A 254 -5.21 12.37 1.47
C PRO A 254 -4.50 12.91 0.22
N SER A 255 -3.53 12.14 -0.29
CA SER A 255 -2.79 12.50 -1.50
C SER A 255 -3.59 12.21 -2.77
N TYR A 256 -3.99 13.26 -3.49
CA TYR A 256 -4.66 13.12 -4.79
C TYR A 256 -3.75 12.49 -5.87
N LEU A 257 -2.42 12.51 -5.67
CA LEU A 257 -1.49 11.81 -6.56
C LEU A 257 -1.66 10.29 -6.53
N ARG A 258 -2.25 9.72 -5.47
CA ARG A 258 -2.60 8.30 -5.42
C ARG A 258 -3.81 7.94 -6.29
N VAL A 259 -4.62 8.94 -6.64
CA VAL A 259 -5.80 8.81 -7.53
C VAL A 259 -5.41 9.13 -8.98
N ARG A 260 -4.72 10.25 -9.20
CA ARG A 260 -4.20 10.67 -10.51
C ARG A 260 -2.74 11.10 -10.39
N PRO A 261 -1.78 10.19 -10.62
CA PRO A 261 -0.35 10.44 -10.36
C PRO A 261 0.33 11.36 -11.39
N ILE A 262 -0.30 11.62 -12.53
CA ILE A 262 0.25 12.46 -13.59
C ILE A 262 -0.44 13.82 -13.60
N ILE A 263 0.34 14.89 -13.52
CA ILE A 263 -0.12 16.26 -13.64
C ILE A 263 0.06 16.70 -15.09
N ARG A 264 -1.00 17.26 -15.66
CA ARG A 264 -1.04 17.80 -17.01
C ARG A 264 -1.06 19.33 -16.96
N LEU A 265 -0.30 19.94 -17.86
CA LEU A 265 -0.28 21.37 -18.10
C LEU A 265 -0.60 21.62 -19.58
N GLY A 266 -1.78 22.20 -19.84
CA GLY A 266 -2.17 22.59 -21.19
C GLY A 266 -1.35 23.78 -21.69
N GLN A 267 -0.79 23.67 -22.89
CA GLN A 267 -0.10 24.76 -23.59
C GLN A 267 -0.57 24.86 -25.05
N ALA A 268 -0.31 26.01 -25.68
CA ALA A 268 -0.64 26.22 -27.10
C ALA A 268 0.02 25.18 -28.03
N SER A 269 1.21 24.70 -27.68
CA SER A 269 1.96 23.67 -28.42
C SER A 269 1.58 22.22 -28.07
N GLY A 270 0.55 22.03 -27.24
CA GLY A 270 0.11 20.73 -26.72
C GLY A 270 0.40 20.55 -25.23
N ASP A 271 -0.13 19.46 -24.68
CA ASP A 271 -0.04 19.14 -23.26
C ASP A 271 1.37 18.71 -22.85
N LEU A 272 1.83 19.20 -21.69
CA LEU A 272 3.00 18.72 -20.98
C LEU A 272 2.60 17.94 -19.74
N TYR A 273 3.39 16.92 -19.39
CA TYR A 273 3.09 15.99 -18.31
C TYR A 273 4.25 15.88 -17.34
N ILE A 274 3.94 15.79 -16.05
CA ILE A 274 4.91 15.45 -15.00
C ILE A 274 4.27 14.44 -14.06
N ALA A 275 5.07 13.50 -13.55
CA ALA A 275 4.69 12.68 -12.41
C ALA A 275 5.71 12.96 -11.31
N PRO A 276 5.40 13.79 -10.29
CA PRO A 276 6.35 14.13 -9.23
C PRO A 276 6.97 12.88 -8.59
N PHE A 277 6.18 11.80 -8.49
CA PHE A 277 6.62 10.48 -8.09
C PHE A 277 6.18 9.45 -9.13
N PRO A 278 7.02 9.08 -10.10
CA PRO A 278 6.66 8.13 -11.15
C PRO A 278 6.17 6.77 -10.62
N GLU A 279 6.62 6.34 -9.45
CA GLU A 279 6.20 5.08 -8.84
C GLU A 279 4.71 5.05 -8.46
N LEU A 280 4.09 6.21 -8.20
CA LEU A 280 2.65 6.28 -7.96
C LEU A 280 1.82 5.93 -9.20
N ILE A 281 2.40 5.99 -10.41
CA ILE A 281 1.76 5.50 -11.63
C ILE A 281 1.52 3.98 -11.55
N ILE A 282 2.51 3.22 -11.08
CA ILE A 282 2.36 1.77 -10.89
C ILE A 282 1.44 1.48 -9.72
N PHE A 283 1.54 2.23 -8.62
CA PHE A 283 0.58 2.12 -7.51
C PHE A 283 -0.85 2.25 -8.02
N ARG A 284 -1.14 3.29 -8.80
CA ARG A 284 -2.47 3.56 -9.35
C ARG A 284 -2.98 2.42 -10.24
N ALA A 285 -2.09 1.82 -11.03
CA ALA A 285 -2.40 0.69 -11.92
C ALA A 285 -2.36 -0.69 -11.24
N THR A 286 -2.11 -0.76 -9.93
CA THR A 286 -2.07 -2.03 -9.17
C THR A 286 -2.96 -1.91 -7.93
N VAL A 287 -2.41 -1.38 -6.84
CA VAL A 287 -3.09 -1.20 -5.56
C VAL A 287 -4.33 -0.29 -5.72
N GLY A 288 -4.24 0.73 -6.58
CA GLY A 288 -5.32 1.67 -6.86
C GLY A 288 -6.55 1.06 -7.53
N LEU A 289 -6.40 -0.07 -8.25
CA LEU A 289 -7.52 -0.75 -8.93
C LEU A 289 -8.64 -1.15 -7.98
N TYR A 290 -8.30 -1.50 -6.73
CA TYR A 290 -9.29 -1.85 -5.72
C TYR A 290 -10.42 -0.81 -5.59
N TYR A 291 -10.07 0.48 -5.62
CA TYR A 291 -11.05 1.56 -5.47
C TYR A 291 -11.90 1.78 -6.72
N ASP A 292 -11.37 1.43 -7.90
CA ASP A 292 -12.15 1.44 -9.15
C ASP A 292 -13.16 0.29 -9.19
N LEU A 293 -12.84 -0.83 -8.53
CA LEU A 293 -13.67 -2.05 -8.53
C LEU A 293 -14.72 -2.06 -7.42
N GLN A 294 -14.51 -1.30 -6.34
CA GLN A 294 -15.43 -1.22 -5.20
C GLN A 294 -16.90 -0.90 -5.59
N PRO A 295 -17.19 -0.02 -6.57
CA PRO A 295 -18.55 0.24 -7.03
C PRO A 295 -19.24 -0.95 -7.72
N GLY A 296 -18.51 -2.00 -8.12
CA GLY A 296 -19.04 -3.20 -8.76
C GLY A 296 -19.85 -4.12 -7.84
N GLY A 297 -19.91 -3.81 -6.54
CA GLY A 297 -20.75 -4.53 -5.58
C GLY A 297 -20.30 -5.97 -5.32
N THR A 298 -21.21 -6.78 -4.77
CA THR A 298 -20.91 -8.09 -4.20
C THR A 298 -20.30 -9.07 -5.20
N THR A 299 -20.75 -9.07 -6.45
CA THR A 299 -20.23 -9.96 -7.50
C THR A 299 -18.74 -9.73 -7.73
N VAL A 300 -18.35 -8.47 -7.92
CA VAL A 300 -16.94 -8.10 -8.15
C VAL A 300 -16.09 -8.35 -6.92
N THR A 301 -16.61 -8.04 -5.71
CA THR A 301 -15.86 -8.27 -4.48
C THR A 301 -15.66 -9.75 -4.17
N ASN A 302 -16.65 -10.60 -4.46
CA ASN A 302 -16.54 -12.06 -4.26
C ASN A 302 -15.54 -12.68 -5.23
N ASP A 303 -15.54 -12.22 -6.48
CA ASP A 303 -14.57 -12.63 -7.51
C ASP A 303 -13.13 -12.28 -7.10
N ALA A 304 -12.90 -11.06 -6.59
CA ALA A 304 -11.61 -10.67 -6.04
C ALA A 304 -11.19 -11.51 -4.82
N ALA A 305 -12.13 -11.82 -3.93
CA ALA A 305 -11.87 -12.65 -2.75
C ALA A 305 -11.46 -14.08 -3.14
N ALA A 306 -12.23 -14.73 -4.02
CA ALA A 306 -11.93 -16.07 -4.51
C ALA A 306 -10.55 -16.15 -5.17
N ARG A 307 -10.15 -15.13 -5.95
CA ARG A 307 -8.81 -15.07 -6.55
C ARG A 307 -7.70 -14.79 -5.55
N PHE A 308 -7.97 -14.02 -4.52
CA PHE A 308 -7.00 -13.81 -3.45
C PHE A 308 -6.71 -15.12 -2.71
N GLU A 309 -7.72 -15.92 -2.42
CA GLU A 309 -7.57 -17.25 -1.83
C GLU A 309 -6.79 -18.20 -2.75
N GLU A 310 -7.16 -18.24 -4.03
CA GLU A 310 -6.46 -19.04 -5.05
C GLU A 310 -5.00 -18.63 -5.19
N TYR A 311 -4.73 -17.32 -5.21
CA TYR A 311 -3.38 -16.77 -5.24
C TYR A 311 -2.58 -17.22 -4.01
N GLY A 312 -3.17 -17.16 -2.81
CA GLY A 312 -2.58 -17.65 -1.57
C GLY A 312 -2.13 -19.12 -1.68
N ARG A 313 -3.00 -19.99 -2.20
CA ARG A 313 -2.67 -21.41 -2.47
C ARG A 313 -1.55 -21.54 -3.52
N LYS A 314 -1.64 -20.77 -4.61
CA LYS A 314 -0.67 -20.78 -5.71
C LYS A 314 0.74 -20.38 -5.23
N VAL A 315 0.88 -19.31 -4.44
CA VAL A 315 2.19 -18.88 -3.91
C VAL A 315 2.78 -19.89 -2.93
N LEU A 316 1.97 -20.45 -2.04
CA LEU A 316 2.40 -21.47 -1.07
C LEU A 316 2.97 -22.67 -1.81
N LYS A 317 2.24 -23.21 -2.79
CA LYS A 317 2.68 -24.39 -3.56
C LYS A 317 3.92 -24.11 -4.40
N ALA A 318 4.01 -22.93 -5.02
CA ALA A 318 5.08 -22.60 -5.94
C ALA A 318 6.43 -22.36 -5.23
N TYR A 319 6.43 -21.74 -4.05
CA TYR A 319 7.65 -21.52 -3.27
C TYR A 319 8.06 -22.72 -2.41
N CYS A 320 7.08 -23.54 -2.02
CA CYS A 320 7.26 -24.63 -1.06
C CYS A 320 6.58 -25.89 -1.59
N SER A 321 7.31 -26.68 -2.38
CA SER A 321 6.77 -27.82 -3.13
C SER A 321 6.22 -28.94 -2.26
N ALA A 322 6.71 -29.09 -1.02
CA ALA A 322 6.25 -30.10 -0.06
C ALA A 322 4.89 -29.75 0.56
N PHE A 323 4.47 -28.49 0.46
CA PHE A 323 3.12 -28.10 0.86
C PHE A 323 2.07 -28.53 -0.17
N ASP A 324 0.89 -28.86 0.33
CA ASP A 324 -0.31 -29.12 -0.45
C ASP A 324 -1.45 -28.23 0.08
N PRO A 325 -1.55 -26.97 -0.42
CA PRO A 325 -2.57 -26.02 0.03
C PRO A 325 -3.92 -26.35 -0.61
N MET A 326 -4.83 -26.91 0.19
CA MET A 326 -6.18 -27.28 -0.26
C MET A 326 -7.17 -26.11 -0.14
N PRO A 327 -8.20 -26.05 -1.01
CA PRO A 327 -9.29 -25.09 -0.87
C PRO A 327 -10.20 -25.45 0.30
N ALA A 328 -11.13 -24.54 0.62
CA ALA A 328 -12.19 -24.81 1.58
C ALA A 328 -13.04 -26.02 1.19
N VAL A 329 -13.46 -26.79 2.20
CA VAL A 329 -14.36 -27.94 2.08
C VAL A 329 -15.68 -27.59 2.73
N GLN A 330 -16.78 -27.89 2.05
CA GLN A 330 -18.11 -27.66 2.58
C GLN A 330 -18.59 -28.86 3.41
N TYR A 331 -19.22 -28.58 4.54
CA TYR A 331 -19.86 -29.58 5.40
C TYR A 331 -21.16 -29.01 5.99
N VAL A 332 -21.99 -29.88 6.58
CA VAL A 332 -23.28 -29.49 7.15
C VAL A 332 -23.17 -29.34 8.66
N PHE A 333 -23.55 -28.18 9.18
CA PHE A 333 -23.64 -27.91 10.62
C PHE A 333 -24.94 -27.18 10.95
N LYS A 334 -25.70 -27.69 11.93
CA LYS A 334 -27.02 -27.15 12.32
C LYS A 334 -27.95 -26.90 11.11
N LYS A 335 -27.96 -27.81 10.14
CA LYS A 335 -28.71 -27.76 8.86
C LYS A 335 -28.28 -26.68 7.86
N ASN A 336 -27.19 -25.96 8.14
CA ASN A 336 -26.60 -25.00 7.22
C ASN A 336 -25.36 -25.61 6.57
N ASN A 337 -25.13 -25.23 5.31
CA ASN A 337 -23.84 -25.45 4.68
C ASN A 337 -22.83 -24.46 5.28
N VAL A 338 -21.71 -25.00 5.74
CA VAL A 338 -20.61 -24.24 6.31
C VAL A 338 -19.34 -24.66 5.61
N ASP A 339 -18.49 -23.70 5.28
CA ASP A 339 -17.19 -23.96 4.69
C ASP A 339 -16.13 -23.98 5.80
N THR A 340 -15.13 -24.85 5.63
CA THR A 340 -13.87 -24.75 6.38
C THR A 340 -13.15 -23.45 6.00
N PRO A 341 -12.08 -23.07 6.72
CA PRO A 341 -11.26 -21.93 6.33
C PRO A 341 -10.70 -22.08 4.91
N ASP A 342 -10.39 -20.93 4.31
CA ASP A 342 -10.13 -20.77 2.87
C ASP A 342 -8.91 -21.57 2.35
N ILE A 343 -7.92 -21.81 3.21
CA ILE A 343 -6.76 -22.65 2.90
C ILE A 343 -6.47 -23.63 4.05
N LEU A 344 -6.52 -24.93 3.74
CA LEU A 344 -6.01 -25.98 4.61
C LEU A 344 -4.63 -26.39 4.09
N LEU A 345 -3.56 -26.01 4.80
CA LEU A 345 -2.19 -26.28 4.35
C LEU A 345 -1.75 -27.67 4.83
N LYS A 346 -1.60 -28.62 3.91
CA LYS A 346 -1.06 -29.93 4.21
C LYS A 346 0.46 -30.01 4.01
N LYS A 347 1.10 -30.85 4.81
CA LYS A 347 2.46 -31.36 4.60
C LYS A 347 2.46 -32.83 5.04
N ASP A 348 2.95 -33.73 4.19
CA ASP A 348 3.02 -35.16 4.49
C ASP A 348 1.68 -35.79 4.93
N GLY A 349 0.57 -35.34 4.33
CA GLY A 349 -0.79 -35.84 4.61
C GLY A 349 -1.48 -35.25 5.85
N VAL A 350 -0.78 -34.40 6.62
CA VAL A 350 -1.30 -33.75 7.83
C VAL A 350 -1.55 -32.27 7.55
N ILE A 351 -2.66 -31.72 8.04
CA ILE A 351 -2.95 -30.28 7.98
C ILE A 351 -2.10 -29.60 9.06
N VAL A 352 -1.07 -28.88 8.62
CA VAL A 352 -0.05 -28.25 9.47
C VAL A 352 -0.30 -26.78 9.73
N ALA A 353 -1.21 -26.13 8.99
CA ALA A 353 -1.65 -24.75 9.21
C ALA A 353 -3.01 -24.50 8.53
N VAL A 354 -3.75 -23.52 9.04
CA VAL A 354 -5.10 -23.18 8.55
C VAL A 354 -5.18 -21.68 8.33
N PHE A 355 -5.63 -21.24 7.15
CA PHE A 355 -5.70 -19.83 6.80
C PHE A 355 -7.14 -19.42 6.52
N GLU A 356 -7.54 -18.28 7.10
CA GLU A 356 -8.73 -17.54 6.73
C GLU A 356 -8.28 -16.26 6.00
N CYS A 357 -8.69 -16.11 4.75
CA CYS A 357 -8.30 -15.04 3.85
C CYS A 357 -9.26 -13.86 3.94
N LYS A 358 -8.70 -12.65 3.90
CA LYS A 358 -9.47 -11.40 3.84
C LYS A 358 -8.91 -10.46 2.77
N ALA A 359 -9.64 -10.40 1.65
CA ALA A 359 -9.31 -9.62 0.46
C ALA A 359 -9.78 -8.15 0.53
N SER A 360 -10.27 -7.68 1.68
CA SER A 360 -10.62 -6.27 1.88
C SER A 360 -9.39 -5.42 2.16
N LYS A 361 -9.39 -4.18 1.67
CA LYS A 361 -8.40 -3.16 2.06
C LYS A 361 -8.93 -2.30 3.19
N LEU A 362 -8.01 -1.76 3.99
CA LEU A 362 -8.35 -0.71 4.95
C LEU A 362 -8.81 0.54 4.21
N SER A 363 -9.94 1.12 4.63
CA SER A 363 -10.35 2.43 4.15
C SER A 363 -9.38 3.51 4.61
N PHE A 364 -9.44 4.70 4.02
CA PHE A 364 -8.61 5.81 4.45
C PHE A 364 -8.89 6.20 5.91
N GLU A 365 -10.17 6.18 6.28
CA GLU A 365 -10.65 6.42 7.65
C GLU A 365 -10.03 5.41 8.62
N ALA A 366 -9.97 4.13 8.24
CA ALA A 366 -9.33 3.09 9.05
C ALA A 366 -7.81 3.29 9.20
N GLN A 367 -7.14 3.87 8.21
CA GLN A 367 -5.68 4.07 8.24
C GLN A 367 -5.26 5.30 9.05
N TYR A 368 -6.10 6.35 9.09
CA TYR A 368 -5.70 7.68 9.57
C TYR A 368 -6.66 8.32 10.59
N GLY A 369 -7.81 7.68 10.88
CA GLY A 369 -8.78 8.13 11.89
C GLY A 369 -8.22 8.13 13.32
N ASP A 370 -8.88 8.87 14.22
CA ASP A 370 -8.45 9.01 15.62
C ASP A 370 -8.69 7.74 16.45
N ASP A 371 -9.78 7.03 16.17
CA ASP A 371 -9.99 5.66 16.65
C ASP A 371 -10.29 4.77 15.43
N PRO A 372 -9.26 4.14 14.83
CA PRO A 372 -9.42 3.30 13.66
C PRO A 372 -10.52 2.24 13.78
N VAL A 373 -10.74 1.68 14.98
CA VAL A 373 -11.72 0.61 15.19
C VAL A 373 -13.14 1.15 15.12
N GLU A 374 -13.40 2.29 15.77
CA GLU A 374 -14.70 2.94 15.75
C GLU A 374 -14.99 3.60 14.39
N ASP A 375 -13.96 4.22 13.79
CA ASP A 375 -14.04 4.91 12.50
C ASP A 375 -14.19 3.91 11.33
N ALA A 376 -13.80 2.64 11.52
CA ALA A 376 -13.89 1.57 10.53
C ALA A 376 -14.46 0.25 11.08
N LYS A 377 -15.51 0.32 11.91
CA LYS A 377 -16.20 -0.84 12.51
C LYS A 377 -16.43 -1.99 11.55
N THR A 378 -16.91 -1.67 10.36
CA THR A 378 -17.21 -2.68 9.32
C THR A 378 -15.95 -3.45 8.91
N GLY A 379 -14.81 -2.79 8.76
CA GLY A 379 -13.55 -3.45 8.38
C GLY A 379 -12.99 -4.33 9.48
N TYR A 380 -12.85 -3.80 10.71
CA TYR A 380 -12.32 -4.56 11.84
C TYR A 380 -13.23 -5.74 12.23
N SER A 381 -14.55 -5.60 12.10
CA SER A 381 -15.50 -6.71 12.32
C SER A 381 -15.27 -7.90 11.39
N GLN A 382 -14.78 -7.69 10.16
CA GLN A 382 -14.44 -8.78 9.24
C GLN A 382 -13.22 -9.57 9.71
N ILE A 383 -12.26 -8.89 10.34
CA ILE A 383 -11.07 -9.54 10.90
C ILE A 383 -11.45 -10.33 12.16
N ALA A 384 -12.28 -9.77 13.06
CA ALA A 384 -12.79 -10.50 14.21
C ALA A 384 -13.61 -11.74 13.79
N LYS A 385 -14.43 -11.60 12.74
CA LYS A 385 -15.15 -12.73 12.14
C LYS A 385 -14.20 -13.80 11.60
N ALA A 386 -13.06 -13.41 11.01
CA ALA A 386 -12.05 -14.35 10.53
C ALA A 386 -11.48 -15.20 11.67
N ILE A 387 -11.16 -14.57 12.80
CA ILE A 387 -10.68 -15.24 14.02
C ILE A 387 -11.73 -16.23 14.53
N PHE A 388 -13.00 -15.79 14.63
CA PHE A 388 -14.11 -16.65 15.01
C PHE A 388 -14.26 -17.86 14.09
N GLN A 389 -14.14 -17.69 12.76
CA GLN A 389 -14.23 -18.79 11.80
C GLN A 389 -13.12 -19.83 11.99
N LEU A 390 -11.89 -19.39 12.32
CA LEU A 390 -10.77 -20.28 12.64
C LEU A 390 -11.05 -21.09 13.91
N TRP A 391 -11.46 -20.43 15.00
CA TRP A 391 -11.78 -21.12 16.26
C TRP A 391 -12.93 -22.11 16.11
N ARG A 392 -13.98 -21.72 15.38
CA ARG A 392 -15.10 -22.60 15.02
C ARG A 392 -14.61 -23.84 14.29
N PHE A 393 -13.69 -23.69 13.34
CA PHE A 393 -13.12 -24.83 12.61
C PHE A 393 -12.40 -25.80 13.56
N PHE A 394 -11.52 -25.32 14.43
CA PHE A 394 -10.82 -26.20 15.38
C PHE A 394 -11.79 -26.91 16.33
N SER A 395 -12.82 -26.21 16.82
CA SER A 395 -13.90 -26.81 17.60
C SER A 395 -14.63 -27.92 16.85
N HIS A 396 -14.97 -27.67 15.59
CA HIS A 396 -15.68 -28.64 14.78
C HIS A 396 -14.83 -29.87 14.43
N VAL A 397 -13.53 -29.70 14.23
CA VAL A 397 -12.58 -30.82 14.08
C VAL A 397 -12.54 -31.65 15.35
N ARG A 398 -12.31 -31.01 16.51
CA ARG A 398 -12.27 -31.69 17.81
C ARG A 398 -13.56 -32.46 18.12
N ARG A 399 -14.71 -31.90 17.74
CA ARG A 399 -16.04 -32.50 17.94
C ARG A 399 -16.41 -33.54 16.88
N GLY A 400 -15.56 -33.79 15.89
CA GLY A 400 -15.82 -34.75 14.81
C GLY A 400 -16.94 -34.33 13.84
N LEU A 401 -17.21 -33.02 13.74
CA LEU A 401 -18.25 -32.45 12.88
C LEU A 401 -17.79 -32.23 11.44
N VAL A 402 -16.48 -32.13 11.22
CA VAL A 402 -15.88 -31.99 9.89
C VAL A 402 -15.17 -33.30 9.54
N LYS A 403 -15.44 -33.83 8.35
CA LYS A 403 -14.70 -34.96 7.79
C LYS A 403 -13.68 -34.41 6.80
N LEU A 404 -12.40 -34.50 7.16
CA LEU A 404 -11.29 -34.10 6.33
C LEU A 404 -10.53 -35.33 5.85
N ASP A 405 -9.92 -35.19 4.68
CA ASP A 405 -8.91 -36.14 4.22
C ASP A 405 -7.59 -35.81 4.92
N GLY A 406 -7.34 -36.38 6.09
CA GLY A 406 -6.13 -36.13 6.90
C GLY A 406 -6.40 -35.48 8.25
N GLU A 407 -5.47 -35.70 9.19
CA GLU A 407 -5.54 -35.16 10.54
C GLU A 407 -5.09 -33.70 10.59
N VAL A 408 -5.65 -32.93 11.52
CA VAL A 408 -5.17 -31.57 11.83
C VAL A 408 -4.14 -31.66 12.94
N ALA A 409 -2.93 -31.14 12.69
CA ALA A 409 -1.89 -31.12 13.70
C ALA A 409 -2.38 -30.36 14.95
N THR A 410 -2.05 -30.92 16.13
CA THR A 410 -2.44 -30.36 17.43
C THR A 410 -1.92 -28.93 17.61
N ASP A 411 -0.79 -28.60 16.99
CA ASP A 411 -0.13 -27.31 17.02
C ASP A 411 -0.25 -26.51 15.70
N ALA A 412 -1.17 -26.88 14.81
CA ALA A 412 -1.41 -26.12 13.57
C ALA A 412 -1.81 -24.65 13.88
N PRO A 413 -1.05 -23.66 13.41
CA PRO A 413 -1.38 -22.26 13.67
C PRO A 413 -2.64 -21.83 12.92
N ALA A 414 -3.37 -20.89 13.52
CA ALA A 414 -4.53 -20.24 12.97
C ALA A 414 -4.12 -18.92 12.31
N ILE A 415 -4.10 -18.83 10.98
CA ILE A 415 -3.58 -17.67 10.26
C ILE A 415 -4.71 -16.83 9.68
N VAL A 416 -4.70 -15.53 9.97
CA VAL A 416 -5.52 -14.54 9.27
C VAL A 416 -4.67 -13.94 8.16
N LEU A 417 -4.91 -14.37 6.92
CA LEU A 417 -4.18 -13.91 5.73
C LEU A 417 -4.89 -12.70 5.13
N THR A 418 -4.24 -11.54 5.17
CA THR A 418 -4.87 -10.29 4.72
C THR A 418 -4.19 -9.73 3.48
N MET A 419 -4.96 -9.08 2.60
CA MET A 419 -4.40 -8.47 1.39
C MET A 419 -3.55 -7.22 1.69
N ASP A 420 -3.92 -6.47 2.74
CA ASP A 420 -3.16 -5.33 3.30
C ASP A 420 -2.76 -5.58 4.75
N ALA A 421 -1.89 -4.75 5.32
CA ALA A 421 -1.42 -4.88 6.69
C ALA A 421 -2.40 -4.20 7.68
N TRP A 422 -3.39 -4.94 8.20
CA TRP A 422 -4.49 -4.38 9.01
C TRP A 422 -4.12 -4.00 10.45
N THR A 423 -3.21 -4.75 11.07
CA THR A 423 -2.90 -4.64 12.51
C THR A 423 -1.40 -4.41 12.75
N GLN A 424 -0.73 -3.79 11.78
CA GLN A 424 0.71 -3.58 11.84
C GLN A 424 1.06 -2.60 12.96
N MET A 425 1.99 -2.99 13.83
CA MET A 425 2.50 -2.20 14.96
C MET A 425 1.43 -1.72 15.96
N SER A 426 0.32 -2.44 16.13
CA SER A 426 -0.62 -2.16 17.23
C SER A 426 -1.07 -3.45 17.90
N HIS A 427 -0.63 -3.61 19.16
CA HIS A 427 -1.05 -4.69 20.03
C HIS A 427 -2.52 -4.50 20.45
N GLU A 428 -2.91 -3.27 20.77
CA GLU A 428 -4.23 -2.88 21.25
C GLU A 428 -5.31 -3.25 20.22
N LEU A 429 -5.05 -3.03 18.93
CA LEU A 429 -5.95 -3.43 17.85
C LEU A 429 -6.13 -4.96 17.80
N ARG A 430 -5.05 -5.74 17.95
CA ARG A 430 -5.12 -7.21 17.96
C ARG A 430 -5.92 -7.71 19.17
N THR A 431 -5.68 -7.16 20.35
CA THR A 431 -6.39 -7.52 21.58
C THR A 431 -7.89 -7.24 21.47
N ARG A 432 -8.27 -6.08 20.91
CA ARG A 432 -9.69 -5.75 20.65
C ARG A 432 -10.34 -6.72 19.67
N LEU A 433 -9.65 -7.08 18.58
CA LEU A 433 -10.15 -8.03 17.59
C LEU A 433 -10.38 -9.44 18.16
N VAL A 434 -9.47 -9.91 19.01
CA VAL A 434 -9.62 -11.18 19.74
C VAL A 434 -10.83 -11.10 20.67
N ALA A 435 -10.96 -10.05 21.47
CA ALA A 435 -12.10 -9.87 22.38
C ALA A 435 -13.45 -9.81 21.63
N ASP A 436 -13.50 -9.18 20.46
CA ASP A 436 -14.72 -9.16 19.64
C ASP A 436 -15.04 -10.54 19.05
N ALA A 437 -14.03 -11.34 18.70
CA ALA A 437 -14.23 -12.74 18.31
C ALA A 437 -14.75 -13.59 19.48
N GLU A 438 -14.30 -13.32 20.72
CA GLU A 438 -14.79 -14.01 21.91
C GLU A 438 -16.27 -13.74 22.17
N LYS A 439 -16.72 -12.49 22.01
CA LYS A 439 -18.15 -12.17 22.08
C LYS A 439 -18.95 -12.97 21.04
N MET A 440 -18.43 -13.12 19.82
CA MET A 440 -19.10 -13.95 18.80
C MET A 440 -19.18 -15.43 19.20
N VAL A 441 -18.16 -15.95 19.90
CA VAL A 441 -18.19 -17.32 20.45
C VAL A 441 -19.32 -17.46 21.47
N GLU A 442 -19.39 -16.56 22.45
CA GLU A 442 -20.41 -16.58 23.51
C GLU A 442 -21.83 -16.51 22.92
N GLU A 443 -22.04 -15.70 21.89
CA GLU A 443 -23.34 -15.50 21.26
C GLU A 443 -23.76 -16.65 20.36
N LYS A 444 -22.84 -17.23 19.58
CA LYS A 444 -23.19 -18.11 18.45
C LYS A 444 -22.87 -19.58 18.68
N GLU A 445 -21.75 -19.88 19.32
CA GLU A 445 -21.23 -21.24 19.46
C GLU A 445 -20.47 -21.40 20.79
N PRO A 446 -21.19 -21.41 21.93
CA PRO A 446 -20.59 -21.53 23.26
C PRO A 446 -19.90 -22.88 23.51
N GLU A 447 -20.03 -23.85 22.59
CA GLU A 447 -19.32 -25.13 22.64
C GLU A 447 -17.83 -25.03 22.27
N ILE A 448 -17.38 -23.88 21.74
CA ILE A 448 -15.97 -23.57 21.48
C ILE A 448 -15.26 -23.38 22.83
N THR A 449 -14.29 -24.24 23.12
CA THR A 449 -13.53 -24.24 24.38
C THR A 449 -12.19 -23.51 24.23
N VAL A 450 -11.46 -23.33 25.33
CA VAL A 450 -10.14 -22.66 25.31
C VAL A 450 -9.14 -23.37 24.38
N GLU A 451 -9.22 -24.69 24.24
CA GLU A 451 -8.34 -25.46 23.35
C GLU A 451 -8.58 -25.19 21.85
N ASP A 452 -9.78 -24.70 21.51
CA ASP A 452 -10.17 -24.34 20.14
C ASP A 452 -9.73 -22.90 19.79
N LYS A 453 -9.58 -22.05 20.81
CA LYS A 453 -9.22 -20.64 20.71
C LYS A 453 -7.72 -20.44 20.48
N ARG A 454 -7.18 -21.02 19.41
CA ARG A 454 -5.77 -20.85 19.02
C ARG A 454 -5.47 -19.38 18.75
N ASP A 455 -4.36 -18.87 19.27
CA ASP A 455 -3.95 -17.48 19.07
C ASP A 455 -3.76 -17.18 17.57
N PRO A 456 -4.40 -16.12 17.03
CA PRO A 456 -4.36 -15.85 15.60
C PRO A 456 -3.03 -15.22 15.17
N VAL A 457 -2.42 -15.80 14.14
CA VAL A 457 -1.27 -15.22 13.44
C VAL A 457 -1.76 -14.28 12.35
N PHE A 458 -1.54 -12.99 12.52
CA PHE A 458 -1.86 -11.98 11.50
C PHE A 458 -0.76 -11.93 10.44
N CYS A 459 -1.09 -12.27 9.20
CA CYS A 459 -0.12 -12.41 8.13
C CYS A 459 -0.58 -11.64 6.89
N PRO A 460 -0.07 -10.41 6.65
CA PRO A 460 -0.29 -9.75 5.37
C PRO A 460 0.36 -10.54 4.23
N ILE A 461 -0.30 -10.67 3.09
CA ILE A 461 0.20 -11.46 1.93
C ILE A 461 1.60 -11.05 1.48
N GLN A 462 1.93 -9.75 1.60
CA GLN A 462 3.27 -9.24 1.28
C GLN A 462 4.36 -9.78 2.21
N GLU A 463 4.02 -10.02 3.48
CA GLU A 463 4.93 -10.64 4.44
C GLU A 463 5.02 -12.15 4.20
N LEU A 464 3.90 -12.81 3.87
CA LEU A 464 3.90 -14.22 3.48
C LEU A 464 4.82 -14.46 2.28
N GLU A 465 4.69 -13.68 1.21
CA GLU A 465 5.55 -13.78 0.01
C GLU A 465 7.03 -13.60 0.34
N HIS A 466 7.35 -12.64 1.21
CA HIS A 466 8.73 -12.41 1.63
C HIS A 466 9.26 -13.57 2.47
N MET A 467 8.46 -14.12 3.38
CA MET A 467 8.83 -15.28 4.17
C MET A 467 9.00 -16.51 3.29
N LEU A 468 8.10 -16.74 2.33
CA LEU A 468 8.20 -17.84 1.36
C LEU A 468 9.47 -17.75 0.52
N ALA A 469 9.86 -16.54 0.12
CA ALA A 469 11.11 -16.31 -0.62
C ALA A 469 12.37 -16.58 0.22
N THR A 470 12.29 -16.41 1.55
CA THR A 470 13.47 -16.44 2.45
C THR A 470 13.46 -17.62 3.44
N SER A 471 12.54 -18.58 3.27
CA SER A 471 12.36 -19.70 4.20
C SER A 471 12.15 -21.03 3.49
N THR A 472 12.60 -22.11 4.12
CA THR A 472 12.07 -23.46 3.86
C THR A 472 10.67 -23.64 4.46
N GLU A 473 10.02 -24.74 4.11
CA GLU A 473 8.73 -25.17 4.67
C GLU A 473 8.76 -25.20 6.20
N ASP A 474 9.77 -25.84 6.77
CA ASP A 474 9.89 -25.98 8.23
C ASP A 474 10.16 -24.65 8.91
N GLN A 475 11.02 -23.82 8.33
CA GLN A 475 11.29 -22.47 8.86
C GLN A 475 10.05 -21.57 8.83
N LEU A 476 9.20 -21.71 7.81
CA LEU A 476 7.93 -21.00 7.72
C LEU A 476 6.97 -21.43 8.84
N LEU A 477 6.82 -22.74 9.05
CA LEU A 477 5.98 -23.28 10.11
C LEU A 477 6.51 -22.91 11.51
N THR A 478 7.83 -22.97 11.71
CA THR A 478 8.48 -22.50 12.95
C THR A 478 8.16 -21.03 13.21
N ALA A 479 8.19 -20.18 12.19
CA ALA A 479 7.85 -18.77 12.36
C ALA A 479 6.38 -18.56 12.76
N PHE A 480 5.44 -19.31 12.16
CA PHE A 480 4.03 -19.22 12.56
C PHE A 480 3.79 -19.70 13.99
N LYS A 481 4.49 -20.76 14.42
CA LYS A 481 4.42 -21.25 15.81
C LYS A 481 5.06 -20.27 16.80
N ALA A 482 6.17 -19.63 16.43
CA ALA A 482 6.78 -18.61 17.26
C ALA A 482 5.89 -17.36 17.38
N ALA A 483 5.10 -17.02 16.36
CA ALA A 483 4.32 -15.78 16.34
C ALA A 483 3.19 -15.69 17.37
N ILE A 484 2.80 -16.82 17.97
CA ILE A 484 1.83 -16.87 19.06
C ILE A 484 2.47 -16.75 20.44
N GLU A 485 3.80 -16.79 20.53
CA GLU A 485 4.48 -16.64 21.81
C GLU A 485 4.36 -15.21 22.35
N PRO A 486 4.18 -15.02 23.67
CA PRO A 486 3.95 -13.70 24.26
C PRO A 486 5.00 -12.64 23.89
N GLU A 487 6.26 -13.04 23.71
CA GLU A 487 7.37 -12.14 23.35
C GLU A 487 7.24 -11.50 21.96
N TYR A 488 6.52 -12.15 21.03
CA TYR A 488 6.30 -11.66 19.66
C TYR A 488 4.95 -10.95 19.48
N THR A 489 4.24 -10.71 20.57
CA THR A 489 2.95 -10.02 20.54
C THR A 489 3.06 -8.66 19.86
N GLY A 490 2.28 -8.44 18.80
CA GLY A 490 2.27 -7.20 18.02
C GLY A 490 3.38 -7.07 16.97
N TRP A 491 4.34 -8.01 16.93
CA TRP A 491 5.40 -8.00 15.91
C TRP A 491 4.82 -8.32 14.54
N SER A 492 5.49 -7.85 13.49
CA SER A 492 5.25 -8.31 12.13
C SER A 492 5.81 -9.72 11.96
N ILE A 493 5.08 -10.61 11.28
CA ILE A 493 5.45 -12.01 11.13
C ILE A 493 6.82 -12.18 10.45
N ARG A 494 7.20 -11.21 9.60
CA ARG A 494 8.55 -11.14 9.02
C ARG A 494 9.66 -11.05 10.07
N GLU A 495 9.50 -10.22 11.10
CA GLU A 495 10.54 -10.06 12.13
C GLU A 495 10.56 -11.28 13.06
N VAL A 496 9.39 -11.87 13.36
CA VAL A 496 9.31 -13.15 14.06
C VAL A 496 10.11 -14.23 13.32
N ARG A 497 9.94 -14.35 11.99
CA ARG A 497 10.70 -15.30 11.18
C ARG A 497 12.22 -15.09 11.28
N LYS A 498 12.71 -13.85 11.28
CA LYS A 498 14.15 -13.59 11.41
C LYS A 498 14.72 -14.03 12.74
N CYS A 499 13.94 -13.91 13.81
CA CYS A 499 14.32 -14.36 15.15
C CYS A 499 14.20 -15.88 15.31
N ALA A 500 13.12 -16.47 14.81
CA ALA A 500 12.77 -17.86 15.05
C ALA A 500 13.58 -18.86 14.21
N ALA A 501 14.18 -18.43 13.09
CA ALA A 501 14.95 -19.32 12.21
C ALA A 501 16.12 -18.60 11.52
N PRO A 502 17.22 -19.30 11.21
CA PRO A 502 18.32 -18.72 10.43
C PRO A 502 17.86 -18.37 9.01
N ALA A 503 18.50 -17.39 8.38
CA ALA A 503 18.29 -17.12 6.96
C ALA A 503 18.72 -18.33 6.11
N ILE A 504 18.05 -18.55 4.98
CA ILE A 504 18.56 -19.45 3.94
C ILE A 504 19.73 -18.78 3.21
N ASP A 505 20.58 -19.58 2.56
CA ASP A 505 21.78 -19.09 1.89
C ASP A 505 21.46 -18.12 0.73
N GLU A 506 20.41 -18.41 -0.02
CA GLU A 506 19.95 -17.57 -1.14
C GLU A 506 18.42 -17.45 -1.17
N ASP A 507 17.94 -16.22 -1.36
CA ASP A 507 16.52 -15.94 -1.58
C ASP A 507 16.00 -16.71 -2.80
N LYS A 508 14.88 -17.42 -2.63
CA LYS A 508 14.18 -18.09 -3.72
C LYS A 508 13.70 -17.07 -4.74
N LYS A 509 13.91 -17.36 -6.02
CA LYS A 509 13.42 -16.53 -7.13
C LYS A 509 11.90 -16.51 -7.15
N PHE A 510 11.34 -15.37 -7.59
CA PHE A 510 9.90 -15.26 -7.81
C PHE A 510 9.43 -16.30 -8.85
N PRO A 511 8.48 -17.19 -8.51
CA PRO A 511 8.20 -18.38 -9.31
C PRO A 511 7.28 -18.12 -10.51
N PHE A 512 6.67 -16.94 -10.60
CA PHE A 512 5.72 -16.62 -11.67
C PHE A 512 6.28 -15.66 -12.71
N SER A 513 5.67 -15.70 -13.90
CA SER A 513 6.03 -14.83 -15.02
C SER A 513 4.94 -13.79 -15.25
N LEU A 514 5.33 -12.52 -15.29
CA LEU A 514 4.44 -11.43 -15.71
C LEU A 514 3.97 -11.57 -17.16
N GLN A 515 4.61 -12.41 -17.98
CA GLN A 515 4.19 -12.69 -19.35
C GLN A 515 2.78 -13.32 -19.43
N GLU A 516 2.33 -13.99 -18.37
CA GLU A 516 0.97 -14.53 -18.26
C GLU A 516 -0.09 -13.45 -18.51
N PHE A 517 0.22 -12.20 -18.14
CA PHE A 517 -0.67 -11.05 -18.26
C PHE A 517 -0.16 -9.99 -19.25
N LEU A 518 1.16 -9.90 -19.43
CA LEU A 518 1.84 -8.85 -20.19
C LEU A 518 2.75 -9.49 -21.25
N PRO A 519 2.23 -9.83 -22.45
CA PRO A 519 2.99 -10.55 -23.47
C PRO A 519 4.33 -9.90 -23.84
N TRP A 520 4.39 -8.57 -23.85
CA TRP A 520 5.57 -7.75 -24.15
C TRP A 520 6.67 -7.77 -23.07
N TRP A 521 6.43 -8.37 -21.89
CA TRP A 521 7.35 -8.29 -20.76
C TRP A 521 8.71 -8.95 -21.02
N ASN A 522 8.74 -10.06 -21.76
CA ASN A 522 9.97 -10.79 -22.06
C ASN A 522 10.76 -10.20 -23.22
N ASP A 523 10.10 -9.51 -24.15
CA ASP A 523 10.78 -8.82 -25.25
C ASP A 523 11.67 -7.68 -24.73
N LEU A 524 11.22 -6.98 -23.69
CA LEU A 524 12.03 -5.98 -22.98
C LEU A 524 13.25 -6.60 -22.27
N LYS A 525 13.11 -7.80 -21.70
CA LYS A 525 14.24 -8.50 -21.06
C LYS A 525 15.29 -8.93 -22.08
N ARG A 526 14.86 -9.42 -23.25
CA ARG A 526 15.75 -9.82 -24.35
C ARG A 526 16.50 -8.62 -24.93
N GLN A 527 15.83 -7.49 -25.14
CA GLN A 527 16.49 -6.27 -25.62
C GLN A 527 17.56 -5.77 -24.65
N LYS A 528 17.27 -5.74 -23.34
CA LYS A 528 18.28 -5.37 -22.32
C LYS A 528 19.47 -6.33 -22.23
N ALA A 529 19.27 -7.62 -22.50
CA ALA A 529 20.34 -8.61 -22.50
C ALA A 529 21.23 -8.53 -23.75
N ASN A 530 20.72 -7.94 -24.84
CA ASN A 530 21.47 -7.73 -26.09
C ASN A 530 22.17 -6.35 -26.15
N GLU A 531 21.79 -5.43 -25.26
CA GLU A 531 22.38 -4.08 -25.14
C GLU A 531 23.42 -3.93 -24.02
N GLY A 532 23.62 -4.98 -23.20
CA GLY A 532 24.67 -5.06 -22.18
C GLY A 532 25.73 -6.08 -22.58
#